data_AF-A0A517M7C4-F1
#
_entry.id   AF-A0A517M7C4-F1
#
_cell.length_a   1.000
_cell.length_b   1.000
_cell.length_c   1.000
_cell.angle_alpha   90.00
_cell.angle_beta   90.00
_cell.angle_gamma   90.00
#
_symmetry.space_group_name_H-M   'P 1'
#
loop_
_entity.id
_entity.type
_entity.pdbx_description
1 polymer ?
#
loop_
_entity_poly.entity_id
_entity_poly.type
_entity_poly.pdbx_seq_one_letter_code
_entity_poly.pdbx_strand_id
1 'polypeptide(L)'
;MKNTVIVFTTLLCMSSLLSDVHADEYANEPSSQKQLDAGSKSSVDDSIVGEMSVEQRKWENVLKDNLGGFYYPRYLADKKAGRSTAWDYVEDVPGLPRVLIIGDSVSRGCTMPVRRILDGKVNVHRAPANCGPTKVGVDKLNTWLGDGHWDLITFNFGIHDRGTPDEEYRKRLTQITTRLEQTDAKIVWVNTTPVPPGANEYVKGASERTNAIAAKLMQQREIPIVDLYAGVFPELGKYQLPKNCHFNNEGYEFLGGIVADAILAHLKQEQEFTRVFFAGGQSNAKPRWAAKIQQELEKAYGDRALLVHSYHPGAWLSGWIKDGQVQNNYRVDFLNPEGTGALQKAINRLEANGKAWKFGGFFWFQGEGDSGSVAAMDQYTDSFNAMLGKIKNDFGIVDDFPQVIAVIDGNHAAKYDDPKNLAGRSRAAVDQMRGVLISLGSADGCGYVDTRGMPRGDAWHLSQPALAELGAAMGTKCVELGASPSVSSNVDAEAK
;
A
#
# COMPACT_ATOMS: atom_id res chain seq x y z
N MET A 1 -10.84 -24.28 49.80
CA MET A 1 -11.00 -25.42 48.88
C MET A 1 -12.22 -25.18 48.00
N LYS A 2 -12.00 -24.95 46.70
CA LYS A 2 -12.91 -25.22 45.58
C LYS A 2 -12.18 -24.72 44.32
N ASN A 3 -11.45 -25.64 43.69
CA ASN A 3 -10.83 -25.42 42.39
C ASN A 3 -11.92 -25.49 41.33
N THR A 4 -12.15 -24.40 40.61
CA THR A 4 -12.99 -24.39 39.41
C THR A 4 -12.11 -24.78 38.23
N VAL A 5 -12.24 -26.02 37.78
CA VAL A 5 -11.69 -26.49 36.50
C VAL A 5 -12.66 -26.06 35.41
N ILE A 6 -12.22 -25.15 34.53
CA ILE A 6 -12.94 -24.80 33.31
C ILE A 6 -12.55 -25.83 32.26
N VAL A 7 -13.48 -26.74 31.95
CA VAL A 7 -13.38 -27.70 30.86
C VAL A 7 -13.69 -26.94 29.56
N PHE A 8 -12.69 -26.76 28.71
CA PHE A 8 -12.91 -26.36 27.32
C PHE A 8 -13.39 -27.58 26.53
N THR A 9 -14.69 -27.62 26.25
CA THR A 9 -15.27 -28.57 25.30
C THR A 9 -14.87 -28.12 23.90
N THR A 10 -13.81 -28.70 23.34
CA THR A 10 -13.43 -28.50 21.94
C THR A 10 -14.52 -29.11 21.06
N LEU A 11 -15.30 -28.25 20.41
CA LEU A 11 -16.21 -28.64 19.35
C LEU A 11 -15.34 -29.10 18.18
N LEU A 12 -15.17 -30.41 18.01
CA LEU A 12 -14.68 -31.00 16.76
C LEU A 12 -15.71 -30.64 15.67
N CYS A 13 -15.49 -29.52 14.97
CA CYS A 13 -16.07 -29.36 13.64
C CYS A 13 -15.44 -30.41 12.74
N MET A 14 -16.28 -31.27 12.18
CA MET A 14 -15.93 -32.27 11.18
C MET A 14 -15.21 -31.59 10.00
N SER A 15 -13.87 -31.65 9.99
CA SER A 15 -13.07 -31.48 8.79
C SER A 15 -13.12 -32.80 8.02
N SER A 16 -14.27 -33.10 7.41
CA SER A 16 -14.41 -34.21 6.49
C SER A 16 -14.48 -33.67 5.06
N LEU A 17 -13.50 -34.11 4.26
CA LEU A 17 -13.48 -34.14 2.79
C LEU A 17 -13.22 -32.80 2.09
N LEU A 18 -11.94 -32.54 1.83
CA LEU A 18 -11.42 -31.96 0.57
C LEU A 18 -9.91 -32.30 0.50
N SER A 19 -9.60 -33.59 0.60
CA SER A 19 -8.27 -34.12 0.31
C SER A 19 -8.31 -34.68 -1.11
N ASP A 20 -8.25 -33.82 -2.13
CA ASP A 20 -7.95 -34.26 -3.49
C ASP A 20 -7.27 -33.11 -4.23
N VAL A 21 -5.99 -32.93 -3.93
CA VAL A 21 -5.06 -32.42 -4.95
C VAL A 21 -4.21 -33.63 -5.30
N HIS A 22 -4.28 -34.11 -6.53
CA HIS A 22 -3.57 -35.32 -6.94
C HIS A 22 -2.14 -34.92 -7.35
N ALA A 23 -1.12 -35.34 -6.60
CA ALA A 23 0.28 -35.20 -7.00
C ALA A 23 0.56 -35.74 -8.43
N ASP A 24 -0.26 -36.69 -8.88
CA ASP A 24 -0.23 -37.28 -10.22
C ASP A 24 -0.60 -36.29 -11.36
N GLU A 25 -1.34 -35.20 -11.05
CA GLU A 25 -1.75 -34.19 -12.02
C GLU A 25 -0.56 -33.33 -12.48
N TYR A 26 0.33 -32.97 -11.56
CA TYR A 26 1.53 -32.17 -11.83
C TYR A 26 2.63 -32.99 -12.50
N ALA A 27 2.68 -34.30 -12.24
CA ALA A 27 3.73 -35.20 -12.71
C ALA A 27 3.85 -35.24 -14.25
N ASN A 28 2.77 -34.95 -14.97
CA ASN A 28 2.69 -35.01 -16.43
C ASN A 28 2.63 -33.64 -17.11
N GLU A 29 2.93 -32.55 -16.39
CA GLU A 29 2.95 -31.22 -17.00
C GLU A 29 4.13 -31.03 -17.96
N PRO A 30 3.91 -30.39 -19.12
CA PRO A 30 4.94 -30.21 -20.12
C PRO A 30 5.97 -29.16 -19.72
N SER A 31 7.23 -29.46 -20.06
CA SER A 31 8.43 -28.72 -19.67
C SER A 31 8.79 -27.54 -20.59
N SER A 32 8.00 -27.32 -21.65
CA SER A 32 8.29 -26.34 -22.70
C SER A 32 7.03 -25.65 -23.24
N GLN A 33 7.17 -24.37 -23.58
CA GLN A 33 6.10 -23.57 -24.19
C GLN A 33 5.56 -24.20 -25.48
N LYS A 34 6.44 -24.82 -26.29
CA LYS A 34 6.06 -25.51 -27.52
C LYS A 34 5.07 -26.67 -27.28
N GLN A 35 5.14 -27.32 -26.12
CA GLN A 35 4.20 -28.37 -25.72
C GLN A 35 2.92 -27.79 -25.11
N LEU A 36 2.98 -26.60 -24.49
CA LEU A 36 1.79 -25.86 -24.03
C LEU A 36 0.92 -25.37 -25.19
N ASP A 37 1.57 -24.99 -26.29
CA ASP A 37 0.92 -24.51 -27.51
C ASP A 37 0.47 -25.67 -28.43
N ALA A 38 0.97 -26.89 -28.19
CA ALA A 38 0.65 -28.09 -28.96
C ALA A 38 -0.69 -28.71 -28.49
N GLY A 39 -1.78 -28.22 -29.05
CA GLY A 39 -3.11 -28.80 -28.89
C GLY A 39 -4.11 -28.10 -29.80
N SER A 40 -5.05 -28.85 -30.38
CA SER A 40 -6.19 -28.26 -31.09
C SER A 40 -6.86 -27.24 -30.18
N LYS A 41 -7.12 -26.03 -30.70
CA LYS A 41 -8.06 -25.09 -30.08
C LYS A 41 -9.43 -25.79 -30.08
N SER A 42 -9.71 -26.60 -29.07
CA SER A 42 -11.03 -27.21 -28.93
C SER A 42 -12.04 -26.07 -28.86
N SER A 43 -13.05 -26.13 -29.73
CA SER A 43 -14.19 -25.23 -29.70
C SER A 43 -14.75 -25.16 -28.27
N VAL A 44 -15.05 -23.93 -27.82
CA VAL A 44 -15.69 -23.65 -26.54
C VAL A 44 -16.90 -24.54 -26.39
N ASP A 45 -16.99 -25.23 -25.25
CA ASP A 45 -18.25 -25.77 -24.80
C ASP A 45 -18.97 -24.67 -24.02
N ASP A 46 -19.93 -24.01 -24.67
CA ASP A 46 -20.78 -22.97 -24.07
C ASP A 46 -21.64 -23.53 -22.90
N SER A 47 -21.60 -24.84 -22.62
CA SER A 47 -22.36 -25.48 -21.54
C SER A 47 -21.83 -25.20 -20.12
N ILE A 48 -20.67 -24.55 -19.96
CA ILE A 48 -20.14 -24.15 -18.63
C ILE A 48 -20.65 -22.74 -18.25
N VAL A 49 -21.33 -22.05 -19.17
CA VAL A 49 -21.93 -20.74 -18.94
C VAL A 49 -23.26 -20.90 -18.20
N GLY A 50 -23.18 -21.20 -16.90
CA GLY A 50 -24.30 -21.01 -15.97
C GLY A 50 -24.54 -19.51 -15.67
N GLU A 51 -25.26 -19.20 -14.58
CA GLU A 51 -25.40 -17.83 -14.06
C GLU A 51 -24.07 -17.31 -13.49
N MET A 52 -23.13 -16.94 -14.36
CA MET A 52 -21.86 -16.30 -13.99
C MET A 52 -22.03 -14.77 -13.93
N SER A 53 -21.24 -14.09 -13.09
CA SER A 53 -21.13 -12.63 -13.13
C SER A 53 -20.47 -12.14 -14.42
N VAL A 54 -20.53 -10.83 -14.69
CA VAL A 54 -19.85 -10.23 -15.87
C VAL A 54 -18.33 -10.38 -15.74
N GLU A 55 -17.82 -10.24 -14.52
CA GLU A 55 -16.41 -10.31 -14.14
C GLU A 55 -15.89 -11.73 -14.27
N GLN A 56 -16.67 -12.71 -13.81
CA GLN A 56 -16.38 -14.13 -14.00
C GLN A 56 -16.30 -14.48 -15.48
N ARG A 57 -17.27 -14.06 -16.30
CA ARG A 57 -17.22 -14.29 -17.76
C ARG A 57 -15.99 -13.67 -18.42
N LYS A 58 -15.60 -12.45 -18.02
CA LYS A 58 -14.37 -11.82 -18.53
C LYS A 58 -13.15 -12.67 -18.17
N TRP A 59 -13.06 -13.14 -16.93
CA TRP A 59 -11.97 -14.00 -16.49
C TRP A 59 -11.88 -15.31 -17.29
N GLU A 60 -13.00 -15.99 -17.53
CA GLU A 60 -13.02 -17.22 -18.34
C GLU A 60 -12.49 -16.98 -19.77
N ASN A 61 -12.85 -15.86 -20.39
CA ASN A 61 -12.33 -15.51 -21.71
C ASN A 61 -10.81 -15.28 -21.67
N VAL A 62 -10.31 -14.61 -20.63
CA VAL A 62 -8.86 -14.43 -20.44
C VAL A 62 -8.16 -15.79 -20.28
N LEU A 63 -8.72 -16.73 -19.50
CA LEU A 63 -8.16 -18.08 -19.36
C LEU A 63 -8.15 -18.83 -20.69
N LYS A 64 -9.26 -18.79 -21.44
CA LYS A 64 -9.37 -19.40 -22.77
C LYS A 64 -8.27 -18.93 -23.72
N ASP A 65 -7.96 -17.64 -23.68
CA ASP A 65 -6.98 -17.04 -24.57
C ASP A 65 -5.52 -17.26 -24.14
N ASN A 66 -5.28 -17.67 -22.88
CA ASN A 66 -3.92 -17.71 -22.31
C ASN A 66 -3.48 -19.08 -21.74
N LEU A 67 -4.40 -20.01 -21.45
CA LEU A 67 -4.06 -21.34 -20.92
C LEU A 67 -3.58 -22.34 -22.00
N GLY A 68 -3.80 -22.03 -23.28
CA GLY A 68 -3.31 -22.85 -24.39
C GLY A 68 -3.96 -24.24 -24.47
N GLY A 69 -3.44 -25.08 -25.36
CA GLY A 69 -4.03 -26.38 -25.69
C GLY A 69 -3.83 -27.46 -24.62
N PHE A 70 -2.87 -27.27 -23.71
CA PHE A 70 -2.61 -28.21 -22.63
C PHE A 70 -3.44 -27.92 -21.38
N TYR A 71 -3.44 -26.69 -20.87
CA TYR A 71 -4.10 -26.36 -19.60
C TYR A 71 -5.58 -26.09 -19.75
N TYR A 72 -6.01 -25.42 -20.81
CA TYR A 72 -7.41 -25.01 -20.93
C TYR A 72 -8.39 -26.21 -20.91
N PRO A 73 -8.17 -27.31 -21.67
CA PRO A 73 -9.07 -28.46 -21.61
C PRO A 73 -9.10 -29.16 -20.23
N ARG A 74 -7.97 -29.17 -19.50
CA ARG A 74 -7.88 -29.76 -18.16
C ARG A 74 -8.63 -28.91 -17.14
N TYR A 75 -8.40 -27.60 -17.17
CA TYR A 75 -9.15 -26.62 -16.39
C TYR A 75 -10.67 -26.80 -16.57
N LEU A 76 -11.15 -26.92 -17.81
CA LEU A 76 -12.57 -27.14 -18.08
C LEU A 76 -13.06 -28.49 -17.53
N ALA A 77 -12.27 -29.55 -17.62
CA ALA A 77 -12.62 -30.86 -17.09
C ALA A 77 -12.73 -30.85 -15.56
N ASP A 78 -11.80 -30.19 -14.87
CA ASP A 78 -11.82 -30.01 -13.42
C ASP A 78 -13.03 -29.20 -12.97
N LYS A 79 -13.28 -28.08 -13.66
CA LYS A 79 -14.45 -27.24 -13.39
C LYS A 79 -15.77 -27.98 -13.59
N LYS A 80 -15.90 -28.76 -14.66
CA LYS A 80 -17.09 -29.62 -14.90
C LYS A 80 -17.26 -30.69 -13.81
N ALA A 81 -16.17 -31.14 -13.22
CA ALA A 81 -16.18 -32.08 -12.11
C ALA A 81 -16.36 -31.41 -10.73
N GLY A 82 -16.54 -30.07 -10.68
CA GLY A 82 -16.68 -29.32 -9.43
C GLY A 82 -15.39 -29.22 -8.61
N ARG A 83 -14.22 -29.48 -9.22
CA ARG A 83 -12.92 -29.36 -8.56
C ARG A 83 -12.40 -27.93 -8.65
N SER A 84 -11.81 -27.45 -7.57
CA SER A 84 -11.16 -26.14 -7.54
C SER A 84 -9.77 -26.17 -8.15
N THR A 85 -9.40 -25.11 -8.85
CA THR A 85 -8.12 -24.97 -9.54
C THR A 85 -7.41 -23.66 -9.19
N ALA A 86 -6.11 -23.62 -9.46
CA ALA A 86 -5.30 -22.41 -9.30
C ALA A 86 -5.75 -21.23 -10.20
N TRP A 87 -6.57 -21.50 -11.22
CA TRP A 87 -7.08 -20.49 -12.16
C TRP A 87 -8.55 -20.13 -11.93
N ASP A 88 -9.20 -20.68 -10.91
CA ASP A 88 -10.57 -20.28 -10.60
C ASP A 88 -10.65 -18.78 -10.32
N TYR A 89 -11.76 -18.19 -10.75
CA TYR A 89 -12.08 -16.80 -10.45
C TYR A 89 -12.14 -16.60 -8.94
N VAL A 90 -11.50 -15.54 -8.46
CA VAL A 90 -11.53 -15.13 -7.06
C VAL A 90 -12.34 -13.86 -6.98
N GLU A 91 -13.48 -13.92 -6.28
CA GLU A 91 -14.21 -12.73 -5.89
C GLU A 91 -13.48 -12.07 -4.72
N ASP A 92 -13.15 -10.79 -4.86
CA ASP A 92 -12.47 -10.05 -3.80
C ASP A 92 -13.41 -9.85 -2.61
N VAL A 93 -12.95 -10.25 -1.42
CA VAL A 93 -13.56 -9.83 -0.16
C VAL A 93 -13.17 -8.37 0.10
N PRO A 94 -14.12 -7.43 0.19
CA PRO A 94 -13.81 -6.02 0.42
C PRO A 94 -13.00 -5.80 1.70
N GLY A 95 -11.99 -4.94 1.63
CA GLY A 95 -11.13 -4.60 2.77
C GLY A 95 -9.95 -5.54 3.00
N LEU A 96 -9.87 -6.69 2.30
CA LEU A 96 -8.68 -7.54 2.33
C LEU A 96 -7.70 -7.16 1.21
N PRO A 97 -6.37 -7.26 1.46
CA PRO A 97 -5.36 -7.00 0.44
C PRO A 97 -5.47 -7.97 -0.74
N ARG A 98 -5.13 -7.49 -1.93
CA ARG A 98 -5.08 -8.24 -3.18
C ARG A 98 -3.65 -8.61 -3.52
N VAL A 99 -3.42 -9.91 -3.71
CA VAL A 99 -2.11 -10.46 -4.05
C VAL A 99 -2.16 -11.17 -5.39
N LEU A 100 -1.17 -10.92 -6.25
CA LEU A 100 -0.99 -11.63 -7.51
C LEU A 100 0.23 -12.55 -7.46
N ILE A 101 0.02 -13.84 -7.76
CA ILE A 101 1.10 -14.82 -7.95
C ILE A 101 1.40 -14.98 -9.45
N ILE A 102 2.64 -14.68 -9.84
CA ILE A 102 3.17 -14.87 -11.20
C ILE A 102 4.29 -15.92 -11.15
N GLY A 103 4.17 -17.00 -11.92
CA GLY A 103 5.25 -17.98 -12.04
C GLY A 103 4.82 -19.27 -12.72
N ASP A 104 5.74 -20.22 -12.78
CA ASP A 104 5.60 -21.48 -13.50
C ASP A 104 4.72 -22.54 -12.82
N SER A 105 4.83 -23.79 -13.27
CA SER A 105 4.05 -24.92 -12.76
C SER A 105 4.32 -25.17 -11.28
N VAL A 106 5.52 -24.85 -10.78
CA VAL A 106 5.83 -24.98 -9.36
C VAL A 106 4.99 -23.98 -8.57
N SER A 107 4.91 -22.72 -9.00
CA SER A 107 4.05 -21.74 -8.32
C SER A 107 2.56 -22.11 -8.48
N ARG A 108 2.17 -22.77 -9.59
CA ARG A 108 0.79 -23.27 -9.79
C ARG A 108 0.42 -24.27 -8.71
N GLY A 109 1.30 -25.22 -8.43
CA GLY A 109 1.11 -26.19 -7.36
C GLY A 109 1.02 -25.54 -5.98
N CYS A 110 1.77 -24.47 -5.73
CA CYS A 110 1.68 -23.72 -4.46
C CYS A 110 0.41 -22.88 -4.31
N THR A 111 -0.30 -22.56 -5.39
CA THR A 111 -1.37 -21.54 -5.36
C THR A 111 -2.55 -21.95 -4.46
N MET A 112 -2.98 -23.22 -4.55
CA MET A 112 -4.09 -23.72 -3.73
C MET A 112 -3.74 -23.78 -2.24
N PRO A 113 -2.55 -24.29 -1.85
CA PRO A 113 -2.06 -24.13 -0.48
C PRO A 113 -2.00 -22.70 0.03
N VAL A 114 -1.44 -21.77 -0.75
CA VAL A 114 -1.38 -20.36 -0.35
C VAL A 114 -2.78 -19.78 -0.11
N ARG A 115 -3.72 -20.03 -1.03
CA ARG A 115 -5.13 -19.61 -0.87
C ARG A 115 -5.74 -20.13 0.43
N ARG A 116 -5.55 -21.42 0.73
CA ARG A 116 -6.10 -22.03 1.96
C ARG A 116 -5.47 -21.46 3.23
N ILE A 117 -4.16 -21.24 3.24
CA ILE A 117 -3.44 -20.71 4.41
C ILE A 117 -3.82 -19.24 4.68
N LEU A 118 -4.08 -18.48 3.62
CA LEU A 118 -4.41 -17.05 3.66
C LEU A 118 -5.92 -16.76 3.59
N ASP A 119 -6.76 -17.79 3.70
CA ASP A 119 -8.21 -17.65 3.69
C ASP A 119 -8.68 -16.67 4.78
N GLY A 120 -9.61 -15.78 4.41
CA GLY A 120 -10.10 -14.69 5.26
C GLY A 120 -9.07 -13.60 5.60
N LYS A 121 -7.86 -13.63 5.03
CA LYS A 121 -6.79 -12.63 5.28
C LYS A 121 -6.37 -11.88 4.03
N VAL A 122 -6.34 -12.54 2.87
CA VAL A 122 -5.81 -11.99 1.62
C VAL A 122 -6.63 -12.54 0.44
N ASN A 123 -6.97 -11.68 -0.52
CA ASN A 123 -7.49 -12.08 -1.82
C ASN A 123 -6.33 -12.56 -2.70
N VAL A 124 -6.12 -13.87 -2.80
CA VAL A 124 -4.97 -14.46 -3.53
C VAL A 124 -5.36 -14.85 -4.96
N HIS A 125 -4.87 -14.04 -5.91
CA HIS A 125 -5.02 -14.20 -7.34
C HIS A 125 -3.78 -14.84 -7.97
N ARG A 126 -3.95 -15.40 -9.17
CA ARG A 126 -2.86 -15.95 -9.97
C ARG A 126 -2.95 -15.42 -11.39
N ALA A 127 -1.80 -15.22 -12.03
CA ALA A 127 -1.73 -14.96 -13.46
C ALA A 127 -2.52 -16.04 -14.27
N PRO A 128 -3.23 -15.65 -15.35
CA PRO A 128 -4.03 -16.54 -16.19
C PRO A 128 -3.16 -17.41 -17.14
N ALA A 129 -2.04 -17.92 -16.64
CA ALA A 129 -1.07 -18.68 -17.41
C ALA A 129 -0.20 -19.55 -16.49
N ASN A 130 0.62 -20.39 -17.12
CA ASN A 130 1.81 -20.96 -16.49
C ASN A 130 3.00 -19.99 -16.52
N CYS A 131 2.91 -18.81 -17.13
CA CYS A 131 3.95 -17.76 -17.16
C CYS A 131 5.29 -18.10 -17.85
N GLY A 132 5.75 -19.36 -17.85
CA GLY A 132 6.86 -19.84 -18.68
C GLY A 132 8.18 -19.07 -18.50
N PRO A 133 8.99 -18.90 -19.56
CA PRO A 133 10.27 -18.19 -19.49
C PRO A 133 10.09 -16.67 -19.46
N THR A 134 11.13 -15.95 -19.05
CA THR A 134 11.19 -14.48 -19.06
C THR A 134 10.77 -13.84 -20.39
N LYS A 135 11.00 -14.50 -21.52
CA LYS A 135 10.52 -14.01 -22.83
C LYS A 135 9.00 -13.85 -22.88
N VAL A 136 8.26 -14.84 -22.37
CA VAL A 136 6.79 -14.78 -22.29
C VAL A 136 6.38 -13.73 -21.28
N GLY A 137 7.12 -13.62 -20.16
CA GLY A 137 6.94 -12.55 -19.18
C GLY A 137 6.94 -11.16 -19.82
N VAL A 138 7.97 -10.83 -20.60
CA VAL A 138 8.04 -9.54 -21.32
C VAL A 138 6.83 -9.32 -22.24
N ASP A 139 6.36 -10.37 -22.93
CA ASP A 139 5.27 -10.25 -23.90
C ASP A 139 3.88 -10.15 -23.25
N LYS A 140 3.68 -10.76 -22.07
CA LYS A 140 2.35 -11.01 -21.49
C LYS A 140 2.08 -10.35 -20.14
N LEU A 141 3.08 -9.70 -19.53
CA LEU A 141 2.94 -9.15 -18.17
C LEU A 141 1.74 -8.20 -18.02
N ASN A 142 1.48 -7.34 -19.01
CA ASN A 142 0.30 -6.45 -18.98
C ASN A 142 -1.02 -7.22 -18.93
N THR A 143 -1.13 -8.36 -19.64
CA THR A 143 -2.31 -9.22 -19.57
C THR A 143 -2.46 -9.87 -18.20
N TRP A 144 -1.36 -10.24 -17.54
CA TRP A 144 -1.39 -10.89 -16.23
C TRP A 144 -1.68 -9.90 -15.09
N LEU A 145 -1.20 -8.66 -15.21
CA LEU A 145 -1.53 -7.58 -14.29
C LEU A 145 -3.01 -7.17 -14.43
N GLY A 146 -3.56 -7.24 -15.64
CA GLY A 146 -4.94 -6.84 -15.94
C GLY A 146 -5.22 -5.38 -15.58
N ASP A 147 -6.49 -5.08 -15.32
CA ASP A 147 -6.94 -3.77 -14.85
C ASP A 147 -6.85 -3.63 -13.30
N GLY A 148 -6.25 -4.61 -12.62
CA GLY A 148 -6.28 -4.72 -11.16
C GLY A 148 -5.25 -3.84 -10.46
N HIS A 149 -5.65 -3.29 -9.31
CA HIS A 149 -4.73 -2.77 -8.30
C HIS A 149 -4.29 -3.92 -7.39
N TRP A 150 -2.98 -4.06 -7.18
CA TRP A 150 -2.37 -5.10 -6.38
C TRP A 150 -1.69 -4.48 -5.16
N ASP A 151 -1.89 -5.05 -3.98
CA ASP A 151 -1.16 -4.64 -2.77
C ASP A 151 0.22 -5.31 -2.74
N LEU A 152 0.31 -6.55 -3.24
CA LEU A 152 1.58 -7.26 -3.38
C LEU A 152 1.59 -8.23 -4.58
N ILE A 153 2.72 -8.33 -5.26
CA ILE A 153 2.96 -9.27 -6.36
C ILE A 153 4.15 -10.17 -6.00
N THR A 154 3.91 -11.48 -5.92
CA THR A 154 5.00 -12.46 -5.88
C THR A 154 5.30 -12.92 -7.30
N PHE A 155 6.57 -12.91 -7.71
CA PHE A 155 6.95 -13.35 -9.06
C PHE A 155 8.16 -14.28 -9.10
N ASN A 156 8.15 -15.24 -10.03
CA ASN A 156 9.26 -16.15 -10.31
C ASN A 156 9.42 -16.40 -11.83
N PHE A 157 10.66 -16.44 -12.29
CA PHE A 157 11.08 -16.97 -13.59
C PHE A 157 12.42 -17.69 -13.40
N GLY A 158 12.56 -18.91 -13.92
CA GLY A 158 13.84 -19.61 -13.82
C GLY A 158 13.91 -20.97 -14.53
N ILE A 159 13.03 -21.91 -14.21
CA ILE A 159 13.07 -23.29 -14.75
C ILE A 159 13.00 -23.29 -16.28
N HIS A 160 12.14 -22.43 -16.85
CA HIS A 160 11.99 -22.30 -18.29
C HIS A 160 13.10 -21.48 -18.97
N ASP A 161 13.97 -20.82 -18.20
CA ASP A 161 15.15 -20.08 -18.68
C ASP A 161 16.46 -20.87 -18.53
N ARG A 162 16.36 -22.17 -18.22
CA ARG A 162 17.51 -23.08 -18.06
C ARG A 162 18.52 -23.07 -19.22
N GLY A 163 18.05 -22.80 -20.44
CA GLY A 163 18.88 -22.66 -21.64
C GLY A 163 19.03 -21.22 -22.16
N THR A 164 18.46 -20.23 -21.48
CA THR A 164 18.56 -18.82 -21.87
C THR A 164 19.95 -18.28 -21.53
N PRO A 165 20.67 -17.64 -22.47
CA PRO A 165 21.95 -16.98 -22.17
C PRO A 165 21.82 -15.96 -21.03
N ASP A 166 22.84 -15.87 -20.18
CA ASP A 166 22.83 -15.06 -18.94
C ASP A 166 22.40 -13.62 -19.18
N GLU A 167 22.95 -12.98 -20.22
CA GLU A 167 22.66 -11.58 -20.53
C GLU A 167 21.23 -11.37 -21.00
N GLU A 168 20.70 -12.29 -21.81
CA GLU A 168 19.31 -12.25 -22.26
C GLU A 168 18.33 -12.49 -21.10
N TYR A 169 18.66 -13.41 -20.19
CA TYR A 169 17.87 -13.63 -18.98
C TYR A 169 17.86 -12.39 -18.07
N ARG A 170 19.04 -11.81 -17.78
CA ARG A 170 19.18 -10.59 -16.98
C ARG A 170 18.41 -9.43 -17.59
N LYS A 171 18.53 -9.22 -18.90
CA LYS A 171 17.86 -8.14 -19.62
C LYS A 171 16.34 -8.26 -19.52
N ARG A 172 15.78 -9.44 -19.78
CA ARG A 172 14.33 -9.66 -19.74
C ARG A 172 13.79 -9.60 -18.30
N LEU A 173 14.50 -10.16 -17.34
CA LEU A 173 14.12 -10.07 -15.93
C LEU A 173 14.15 -8.61 -15.44
N THR A 174 15.12 -7.81 -15.89
CA THR A 174 15.15 -6.36 -15.64
C THR A 174 13.90 -5.68 -16.20
N GLN A 175 13.51 -5.98 -17.45
CA GLN A 175 12.30 -5.41 -18.07
C GLN A 175 11.02 -5.76 -17.29
N ILE A 176 10.88 -7.03 -16.90
CA ILE A 176 9.77 -7.50 -16.08
C ILE A 176 9.73 -6.75 -14.74
N THR A 177 10.88 -6.69 -14.06
CA THR A 177 11.00 -6.04 -12.75
C THR A 177 10.64 -4.57 -12.82
N THR A 178 11.18 -3.83 -13.80
CA THR A 178 10.84 -2.43 -14.03
C THR A 178 9.36 -2.22 -14.31
N ARG A 179 8.71 -3.12 -15.04
CA ARG A 179 7.27 -3.01 -15.26
C ARG A 179 6.45 -3.31 -14.00
N LEU A 180 6.90 -4.24 -13.15
CA LEU A 180 6.26 -4.53 -11.87
C LEU A 180 6.42 -3.38 -10.87
N GLU A 181 7.59 -2.74 -10.81
CA GLU A 181 7.82 -1.52 -9.99
C GLU A 181 6.91 -0.34 -10.38
N GLN A 182 6.35 -0.34 -11.59
CA GLN A 182 5.37 0.66 -12.05
C GLN A 182 3.94 0.36 -11.62
N THR A 183 3.69 -0.80 -11.02
CA THR A 183 2.45 -1.05 -10.28
C THR A 183 2.77 -0.69 -8.85
N ASP A 184 2.02 0.22 -8.21
CA ASP A 184 2.28 0.68 -6.83
C ASP A 184 2.22 -0.45 -5.76
N ALA A 185 2.15 -1.71 -6.20
CA ALA A 185 2.25 -2.91 -5.41
C ALA A 185 3.65 -3.11 -4.82
N LYS A 186 3.70 -3.73 -3.64
CA LYS A 186 4.93 -4.36 -3.17
C LYS A 186 5.28 -5.51 -4.09
N ILE A 187 6.56 -5.68 -4.40
CA ILE A 187 7.01 -6.79 -5.24
C ILE A 187 7.97 -7.67 -4.46
N VAL A 188 7.79 -8.99 -4.56
CA VAL A 188 8.61 -9.99 -3.87
C VAL A 188 9.03 -11.04 -4.89
N TRP A 189 10.33 -11.26 -5.02
CA TRP A 189 10.84 -12.29 -5.92
C TRP A 189 10.98 -13.62 -5.19
N VAL A 190 10.47 -14.69 -5.77
CA VAL A 190 10.57 -16.05 -5.22
C VAL A 190 11.61 -16.80 -6.05
N ASN A 191 12.63 -17.36 -5.41
CA ASN A 191 13.69 -18.03 -6.16
C ASN A 191 13.26 -19.41 -6.69
N THR A 192 13.97 -19.87 -7.72
CA THR A 192 13.70 -21.14 -8.42
C THR A 192 14.09 -22.31 -7.54
N THR A 193 13.27 -23.34 -7.43
CA THR A 193 13.58 -24.57 -6.68
C THR A 193 14.64 -25.46 -7.38
N PRO A 194 15.23 -26.44 -6.68
CA PRO A 194 16.14 -27.41 -7.30
C PRO A 194 15.43 -28.26 -8.36
N VAL A 195 16.12 -28.59 -9.45
CA VAL A 195 15.64 -29.52 -10.48
C VAL A 195 16.55 -30.76 -10.47
N PRO A 196 16.03 -31.97 -10.23
CA PRO A 196 16.85 -33.15 -10.04
C PRO A 196 17.29 -33.76 -11.38
N PRO A 197 18.45 -34.46 -11.43
CA PRO A 197 18.84 -35.24 -12.59
C PRO A 197 17.74 -36.22 -13.03
N GLY A 198 17.46 -36.25 -14.33
CA GLY A 198 16.41 -37.10 -14.92
C GLY A 198 15.06 -36.41 -15.13
N ALA A 199 14.87 -35.20 -14.58
CA ALA A 199 13.73 -34.35 -14.97
C ALA A 199 13.89 -33.81 -16.39
N ASN A 200 12.78 -33.53 -17.07
CA ASN A 200 12.78 -32.99 -18.44
C ASN A 200 13.38 -31.58 -18.52
N GLU A 201 13.32 -30.85 -17.41
CA GLU A 201 13.82 -29.51 -17.21
C GLU A 201 15.26 -29.48 -16.71
N TYR A 202 15.88 -30.65 -16.51
CA TYR A 202 17.20 -30.71 -15.89
C TYR A 202 18.29 -30.19 -16.84
N VAL A 203 18.94 -29.11 -16.42
CA VAL A 203 20.24 -28.67 -16.91
C VAL A 203 21.13 -28.46 -15.68
N LYS A 204 22.28 -29.13 -15.64
CA LYS A 204 23.16 -29.11 -14.46
C LYS A 204 23.54 -27.67 -14.08
N GLY A 205 23.23 -27.27 -12.85
CA GLY A 205 23.55 -25.95 -12.30
C GLY A 205 22.67 -24.79 -12.81
N ALA A 206 21.61 -25.08 -13.58
CA ALA A 206 20.81 -24.03 -14.21
C ALA A 206 19.98 -23.23 -13.22
N SER A 207 19.34 -23.87 -12.21
CA SER A 207 18.58 -23.18 -11.17
C SER A 207 19.47 -22.28 -10.32
N GLU A 208 20.65 -22.76 -9.94
CA GLU A 208 21.63 -22.01 -9.16
C GLU A 208 22.14 -20.80 -9.95
N ARG A 209 22.44 -20.99 -11.25
CA ARG A 209 22.84 -19.92 -12.16
C ARG A 209 21.76 -18.85 -12.30
N THR A 210 20.52 -19.21 -12.61
CA THR A 210 19.43 -18.23 -12.78
C THR A 210 19.10 -17.53 -11.47
N ASN A 211 19.11 -18.26 -10.35
CA ASN A 211 18.94 -17.68 -9.01
C ASN A 211 20.03 -16.66 -8.68
N ALA A 212 21.30 -16.97 -8.97
CA ALA A 212 22.41 -16.04 -8.72
C ALA A 212 22.30 -14.75 -9.55
N ILE A 213 21.86 -14.85 -10.81
CA ILE A 213 21.64 -13.68 -11.67
C ILE A 213 20.47 -12.83 -11.14
N ALA A 214 19.35 -13.48 -10.83
CA ALA A 214 18.15 -12.81 -10.32
C ALA A 214 18.39 -12.17 -8.95
N ALA A 215 19.03 -12.87 -8.01
CA ALA A 215 19.33 -12.35 -6.68
C ALA A 215 20.17 -11.06 -6.73
N LYS A 216 21.17 -10.99 -7.62
CA LYS A 216 21.94 -9.76 -7.84
C LYS A 216 21.07 -8.60 -8.30
N LEU A 217 20.12 -8.85 -9.21
CA LEU A 217 19.20 -7.83 -9.69
C LEU A 217 18.22 -7.38 -8.59
N MET A 218 17.66 -8.31 -7.83
CA MET A 218 16.74 -8.00 -6.74
C MET A 218 17.42 -7.20 -5.63
N GLN A 219 18.66 -7.57 -5.26
CA GLN A 219 19.46 -6.81 -4.30
C GLN A 219 19.75 -5.38 -4.79
N GLN A 220 20.09 -5.21 -6.07
CA GLN A 220 20.33 -3.88 -6.66
C GLN A 220 19.08 -2.98 -6.65
N ARG A 221 17.90 -3.59 -6.58
CA ARG A 221 16.60 -2.92 -6.62
C ARG A 221 15.87 -2.95 -5.29
N GLU A 222 16.53 -3.43 -4.24
CA GLU A 222 15.97 -3.57 -2.89
C GLU A 222 14.68 -4.40 -2.84
N ILE A 223 14.54 -5.36 -3.76
CA ILE A 223 13.39 -6.26 -3.84
C ILE A 223 13.60 -7.44 -2.91
N PRO A 224 12.67 -7.73 -1.97
CA PRO A 224 12.76 -8.89 -1.10
C PRO A 224 12.80 -10.22 -1.87
N ILE A 225 13.57 -11.17 -1.33
CA ILE A 225 13.75 -12.51 -1.89
C ILE A 225 13.17 -13.55 -0.95
N VAL A 226 12.30 -14.42 -1.46
CA VAL A 226 11.82 -15.63 -0.78
C VAL A 226 12.62 -16.82 -1.29
N ASP A 227 13.32 -17.50 -0.39
CA ASP A 227 14.23 -18.61 -0.72
C ASP A 227 13.55 -19.97 -0.62
N LEU A 228 12.83 -20.36 -1.67
CA LEU A 228 12.29 -21.72 -1.80
C LEU A 228 13.37 -22.76 -2.08
N TYR A 229 14.45 -22.38 -2.77
CA TYR A 229 15.55 -23.28 -3.09
C TYR A 229 16.13 -23.87 -1.81
N ALA A 230 16.65 -23.02 -0.91
CA ALA A 230 17.22 -23.44 0.36
C ALA A 230 16.15 -23.96 1.32
N GLY A 231 14.93 -23.42 1.25
CA GLY A 231 13.81 -23.88 2.07
C GLY A 231 13.49 -25.36 1.88
N VAL A 232 13.47 -25.85 0.64
CA VAL A 232 13.10 -27.24 0.33
C VAL A 232 14.31 -28.19 0.24
N PHE A 233 15.51 -27.67 0.01
CA PHE A 233 16.72 -28.47 -0.22
C PHE A 233 16.99 -29.57 0.84
N PRO A 234 16.85 -29.31 2.16
CA PRO A 234 17.12 -30.32 3.19
C PRO A 234 16.19 -31.54 3.14
N GLU A 235 14.95 -31.34 2.67
CA GLU A 235 13.88 -32.34 2.65
C GLU A 235 13.49 -32.73 1.20
N LEU A 236 14.37 -32.46 0.22
CA LEU A 236 14.06 -32.61 -1.20
C LEU A 236 13.61 -34.03 -1.55
N GLY A 237 14.25 -35.05 -0.97
CA GLY A 237 13.90 -36.46 -1.20
C GLY A 237 12.53 -36.86 -0.64
N LYS A 238 12.00 -36.09 0.33
CA LYS A 238 10.65 -36.27 0.88
C LYS A 238 9.59 -35.58 0.01
N TYR A 239 9.90 -34.36 -0.43
CA TYR A 239 8.89 -33.48 -1.04
C TYR A 239 8.88 -33.48 -2.57
N GLN A 240 10.03 -33.69 -3.22
CA GLN A 240 10.13 -33.65 -4.67
C GLN A 240 9.83 -35.02 -5.29
N LEU A 241 9.07 -35.03 -6.39
CA LEU A 241 8.82 -36.25 -7.14
C LEU A 241 10.13 -36.77 -7.78
N PRO A 242 10.38 -38.09 -7.78
CA PRO A 242 11.61 -38.65 -8.35
C PRO A 242 11.77 -38.28 -9.83
N LYS A 243 12.95 -37.74 -10.20
CA LYS A 243 13.28 -37.33 -11.58
C LYS A 243 12.25 -36.36 -12.19
N ASN A 244 11.70 -35.47 -11.38
CA ASN A 244 10.69 -34.51 -11.79
C ASN A 244 10.93 -33.17 -11.08
N CYS A 245 10.68 -32.05 -11.75
CA CYS A 245 10.81 -30.73 -11.12
C CYS A 245 9.65 -30.42 -10.16
N HIS A 246 8.53 -31.15 -10.26
CA HIS A 246 7.34 -30.96 -9.45
C HIS A 246 7.42 -31.69 -8.11
N PHE A 247 6.54 -31.29 -7.20
CA PHE A 247 6.49 -31.76 -5.82
C PHE A 247 5.25 -32.62 -5.60
N ASN A 248 5.31 -33.49 -4.58
CA ASN A 248 4.10 -34.15 -4.10
C ASN A 248 3.24 -33.17 -3.28
N ASN A 249 2.07 -33.64 -2.82
CA ASN A 249 1.15 -32.80 -2.06
C ASN A 249 1.81 -32.16 -0.84
N GLU A 250 2.52 -32.95 -0.02
CA GLU A 250 3.22 -32.42 1.16
C GLU A 250 4.27 -31.37 0.79
N GLY A 251 4.95 -31.55 -0.34
CA GLY A 251 5.90 -30.59 -0.87
C GLY A 251 5.24 -29.28 -1.29
N TYR A 252 4.09 -29.34 -1.97
CA TYR A 252 3.35 -28.12 -2.31
C TYR A 252 2.71 -27.42 -1.11
N GLU A 253 2.27 -28.17 -0.09
CA GLU A 253 1.87 -27.59 1.20
C GLU A 253 3.04 -26.85 1.85
N PHE A 254 4.23 -27.47 1.87
CA PHE A 254 5.43 -26.90 2.47
C PHE A 254 5.88 -25.62 1.74
N LEU A 255 6.00 -25.68 0.41
CA LEU A 255 6.37 -24.53 -0.41
C LEU A 255 5.32 -23.42 -0.33
N GLY A 256 4.03 -23.78 -0.36
CA GLY A 256 2.92 -22.84 -0.21
C GLY A 256 2.92 -22.15 1.14
N GLY A 257 3.27 -22.85 2.22
CA GLY A 257 3.47 -22.26 3.55
C GLY A 257 4.54 -21.17 3.56
N ILE A 258 5.72 -21.44 2.99
CA ILE A 258 6.80 -20.43 2.91
C ILE A 258 6.34 -19.19 2.14
N VAL A 259 5.67 -19.37 0.99
CA VAL A 259 5.16 -18.25 0.19
C VAL A 259 4.06 -17.49 0.94
N ALA A 260 3.15 -18.17 1.63
CA ALA A 260 2.07 -17.54 2.40
C ALA A 260 2.62 -16.70 3.56
N ASP A 261 3.61 -17.22 4.29
CA ASP A 261 4.27 -16.51 5.38
C ASP A 261 4.97 -15.24 4.87
N ALA A 262 5.66 -15.33 3.74
CA ALA A 262 6.30 -14.18 3.11
C ALA A 262 5.28 -13.12 2.65
N ILE A 263 4.17 -13.54 2.04
CA ILE A 263 3.08 -12.64 1.65
C ILE A 263 2.57 -11.87 2.88
N LEU A 264 2.27 -12.56 3.99
CA LEU A 264 1.80 -11.92 5.22
C LEU A 264 2.83 -10.95 5.81
N ALA A 265 4.11 -11.35 5.86
CA ALA A 265 5.16 -10.51 6.40
C ALA A 265 5.30 -9.19 5.63
N HIS A 266 5.25 -9.24 4.30
CA HIS A 266 5.40 -8.06 3.45
C HIS A 266 4.12 -7.21 3.36
N LEU A 267 2.94 -7.79 3.51
CA LEU A 267 1.68 -7.02 3.64
C LEU A 267 1.62 -6.26 4.97
N LYS A 268 2.02 -6.88 6.09
CA LYS A 268 1.98 -6.27 7.43
C LYS A 268 2.78 -4.97 7.55
N GLN A 269 3.91 -4.83 6.85
CA GLN A 269 4.79 -3.66 6.95
C GLN A 269 4.13 -2.30 6.60
N GLU A 270 2.99 -2.25 5.90
CA GLU A 270 2.23 -0.99 5.69
C GLU A 270 0.84 -0.96 6.33
N GLN A 271 0.32 -2.13 6.73
CA GLN A 271 -1.04 -2.29 7.24
C GLN A 271 -1.16 -2.07 8.76
N GLU A 272 -0.06 -2.07 9.52
CA GLU A 272 -0.13 -2.14 10.99
C GLU A 272 -0.37 -0.83 11.75
N PHE A 273 -0.36 0.34 11.09
CA PHE A 273 -0.48 1.62 11.81
C PHE A 273 -1.67 2.48 11.40
N THR A 274 -2.32 3.08 12.39
CA THR A 274 -3.24 4.22 12.22
C THR A 274 -2.41 5.46 11.88
N ARG A 275 -2.75 6.13 10.78
CA ARG A 275 -2.18 7.43 10.41
C ARG A 275 -2.92 8.52 11.17
N VAL A 276 -2.20 9.17 12.08
CA VAL A 276 -2.72 10.24 12.91
C VAL A 276 -2.36 11.58 12.29
N PHE A 277 -3.37 12.39 12.00
CA PHE A 277 -3.23 13.72 11.44
C PHE A 277 -3.67 14.74 12.48
N PHE A 278 -3.15 15.97 12.39
CA PHE A 278 -3.64 17.08 13.19
C PHE A 278 -4.13 18.22 12.30
N ALA A 279 -5.33 18.74 12.58
CA ALA A 279 -5.83 19.97 11.98
C ALA A 279 -6.11 21.01 13.06
N GLY A 280 -5.54 22.21 12.91
CA GLY A 280 -5.77 23.26 13.90
C GLY A 280 -5.44 24.68 13.45
N GLY A 281 -5.40 25.56 14.43
CA GLY A 281 -5.25 27.00 14.28
C GLY A 281 -6.50 27.76 14.71
N GLN A 282 -6.84 28.82 13.99
CA GLN A 282 -7.95 29.73 14.28
C GLN A 282 -8.73 30.12 13.01
N SER A 283 -9.57 31.15 13.10
CA SER A 283 -10.39 31.68 12.00
C SER A 283 -11.33 30.62 11.44
N ASN A 284 -10.99 30.06 10.28
CA ASN A 284 -11.78 29.09 9.54
C ASN A 284 -11.35 27.63 9.78
N ALA A 285 -10.49 27.36 10.77
CA ALA A 285 -10.19 26.03 11.29
C ALA A 285 -11.40 25.36 11.99
N LYS A 286 -12.59 25.42 11.37
CA LYS A 286 -13.88 25.02 11.94
C LYS A 286 -14.15 23.52 11.71
N PRO A 287 -15.06 22.91 12.48
CA PRO A 287 -15.38 21.49 12.35
C PRO A 287 -15.78 21.05 10.93
N ARG A 288 -16.48 21.90 10.16
CA ARG A 288 -16.86 21.56 8.77
C ARG A 288 -15.66 21.46 7.83
N TRP A 289 -14.63 22.29 8.03
CA TRP A 289 -13.38 22.22 7.29
C TRP A 289 -12.62 20.94 7.64
N ALA A 290 -12.44 20.67 8.93
CA ALA A 290 -11.79 19.45 9.41
C ALA A 290 -12.52 18.16 8.97
N ALA A 291 -13.85 18.15 9.00
CA ALA A 291 -14.65 17.01 8.55
C ALA A 291 -14.42 16.69 7.06
N LYS A 292 -14.19 17.70 6.22
CA LYS A 292 -13.86 17.49 4.81
C LYS A 292 -12.42 17.03 4.60
N ILE A 293 -11.48 17.49 5.42
CA ILE A 293 -10.12 16.91 5.45
C ILE A 293 -10.21 15.42 5.80
N GLN A 294 -10.88 15.06 6.90
CA GLN A 294 -11.07 13.66 7.32
C GLN A 294 -11.67 12.83 6.19
N GLN A 295 -12.71 13.33 5.51
CA GLN A 295 -13.34 12.61 4.40
C GLN A 295 -12.36 12.30 3.26
N GLU A 296 -11.48 13.22 2.88
CA GLU A 296 -10.47 12.95 1.84
C GLU A 296 -9.38 12.00 2.33
N LEU A 297 -8.97 12.10 3.60
CA LEU A 297 -8.02 11.16 4.20
C LEU A 297 -8.59 9.73 4.28
N GLU A 298 -9.87 9.58 4.60
CA GLU A 298 -10.56 8.28 4.61
C GLU A 298 -10.66 7.64 3.23
N LYS A 299 -10.81 8.44 2.15
CA LYS A 299 -10.75 7.90 0.79
C LYS A 299 -9.39 7.28 0.47
N ALA A 300 -8.31 7.85 1.01
CA ALA A 300 -6.95 7.38 0.76
C ALA A 300 -6.52 6.25 1.71
N TYR A 301 -6.88 6.31 2.99
CA TYR A 301 -6.35 5.43 4.02
C TYR A 301 -7.40 4.56 4.73
N GLY A 302 -8.68 4.71 4.39
CA GLY A 302 -9.79 3.99 5.01
C GLY A 302 -9.99 4.37 6.48
N ASP A 303 -10.38 3.39 7.29
CA ASP A 303 -10.58 3.51 8.75
C ASP A 303 -9.29 3.73 9.55
N ARG A 304 -8.14 3.73 8.87
CA ARG A 304 -6.82 4.00 9.45
C ARG A 304 -6.44 5.48 9.44
N ALA A 305 -7.27 6.37 8.88
CA ALA A 305 -7.09 7.81 9.01
C ALA A 305 -7.75 8.33 10.30
N LEU A 306 -6.96 8.94 11.18
CA LEU A 306 -7.48 9.62 12.37
C LEU A 306 -7.06 11.09 12.36
N LEU A 307 -7.98 12.00 12.03
CA LEU A 307 -7.77 13.44 12.20
C LEU A 307 -8.15 13.89 13.61
N VAL A 308 -7.16 14.42 14.33
CA VAL A 308 -7.37 15.18 15.56
C VAL A 308 -7.59 16.64 15.19
N HIS A 309 -8.70 17.22 15.62
CA HIS A 309 -9.06 18.60 15.30
C HIS A 309 -9.19 19.46 16.57
N SER A 310 -8.58 20.64 16.54
CA SER A 310 -8.74 21.68 17.57
C SER A 310 -8.96 23.05 16.95
N TYR A 311 -9.69 23.93 17.65
CA TYR A 311 -10.09 25.24 17.13
C TYR A 311 -10.01 26.32 18.22
N HIS A 312 -9.25 27.38 17.95
CA HIS A 312 -8.98 28.46 18.92
C HIS A 312 -9.36 29.85 18.37
N PRO A 313 -10.64 30.27 18.44
CA PRO A 313 -11.06 31.59 17.98
C PRO A 313 -10.23 32.72 18.61
N GLY A 314 -9.70 33.62 17.78
CA GLY A 314 -8.99 34.83 18.22
C GLY A 314 -7.59 34.61 18.79
N ALA A 315 -7.10 33.36 18.85
CA ALA A 315 -5.74 33.07 19.28
C ALA A 315 -4.71 33.43 18.22
N TRP A 316 -3.55 33.91 18.67
CA TRP A 316 -2.38 34.19 17.82
C TRP A 316 -1.42 33.01 17.90
N LEU A 317 -0.49 32.85 16.95
CA LEU A 317 0.50 31.75 17.00
C LEU A 317 1.30 31.75 18.32
N SER A 318 1.53 32.94 18.88
CA SER A 318 2.13 33.13 20.21
C SER A 318 1.35 32.47 21.36
N GLY A 319 0.11 32.05 21.15
CA GLY A 319 -0.68 31.25 22.10
C GLY A 319 -0.31 29.77 22.13
N TRP A 320 0.44 29.27 21.14
CA TRP A 320 1.00 27.93 21.11
C TRP A 320 2.48 27.94 21.50
N ILE A 321 3.25 28.85 20.93
CA ILE A 321 4.67 28.98 21.24
C ILE A 321 5.10 30.44 21.17
N LYS A 322 5.85 30.87 22.17
CA LYS A 322 6.37 32.23 22.25
C LYS A 322 7.79 32.17 22.77
N ASP A 323 8.73 32.76 22.03
CA ASP A 323 10.16 32.77 22.37
C ASP A 323 10.70 31.35 22.65
N GLY A 324 10.25 30.37 21.83
CA GLY A 324 10.59 28.95 21.98
C GLY A 324 9.89 28.23 23.14
N GLN A 325 9.10 28.93 23.96
CA GLN A 325 8.41 28.36 25.12
C GLN A 325 6.98 27.96 24.79
N VAL A 326 6.60 26.76 25.24
CA VAL A 326 5.26 26.19 25.10
C VAL A 326 4.22 27.03 25.85
N GLN A 327 3.10 27.33 25.20
CA GLN A 327 2.00 28.15 25.71
C GLN A 327 0.70 27.33 25.87
N ASN A 328 -0.37 27.96 26.35
CA ASN A 328 -1.57 27.23 26.77
C ASN A 328 -2.24 26.47 25.62
N ASN A 329 -2.33 27.05 24.42
CA ASN A 329 -3.00 26.40 23.30
C ASN A 329 -2.23 25.16 22.83
N TYR A 330 -0.89 25.19 22.90
CA TYR A 330 -0.07 24.00 22.64
C TYR A 330 -0.39 22.89 23.64
N ARG A 331 -0.49 23.22 24.93
CA ARG A 331 -0.82 22.24 25.97
C ARG A 331 -2.20 21.62 25.74
N VAL A 332 -3.16 22.42 25.31
CA VAL A 332 -4.52 21.96 25.00
C VAL A 332 -4.55 21.07 23.75
N ASP A 333 -3.80 21.43 22.72
CA ASP A 333 -3.85 20.75 21.42
C ASP A 333 -2.99 19.50 21.36
N PHE A 334 -1.80 19.55 21.97
CA PHE A 334 -0.75 18.59 21.73
C PHE A 334 -0.47 17.78 22.97
N LEU A 335 0.36 18.29 23.88
CA LEU A 335 0.88 17.54 25.01
C LEU A 335 0.90 18.39 26.28
N ASN A 336 0.42 17.80 27.38
CA ASN A 336 0.54 18.35 28.71
C ASN A 336 0.79 17.26 29.78
N PRO A 337 1.29 17.63 30.96
CA PRO A 337 1.56 16.67 32.05
C PRO A 337 0.30 15.93 32.52
N GLU A 338 -0.88 16.53 32.37
CA GLU A 338 -2.16 15.94 32.78
C GLU A 338 -2.66 14.86 31.81
N GLY A 339 -2.01 14.67 30.65
CA GLY A 339 -2.41 13.69 29.64
C GLY A 339 -3.69 14.08 28.87
N THR A 340 -4.05 15.36 28.90
CA THR A 340 -5.34 15.86 28.38
C THR A 340 -5.24 16.57 27.04
N GLY A 341 -4.03 16.76 26.50
CA GLY A 341 -3.82 17.35 25.19
C GLY A 341 -4.56 16.54 24.11
N ALA A 342 -5.19 17.22 23.15
CA ALA A 342 -6.08 16.56 22.19
C ALA A 342 -5.38 15.45 21.38
N LEU A 343 -4.18 15.75 20.84
CA LEU A 343 -3.37 14.78 20.10
C LEU A 343 -2.85 13.66 21.02
N GLN A 344 -2.32 14.00 22.19
CA GLN A 344 -1.85 13.04 23.19
C GLN A 344 -2.97 12.07 23.60
N LYS A 345 -4.18 12.57 23.86
CA LYS A 345 -5.33 11.74 24.22
C LYS A 345 -5.72 10.77 23.10
N ALA A 346 -5.67 11.22 21.85
CA ALA A 346 -5.95 10.37 20.69
C ALA A 346 -4.91 9.25 20.54
N ILE A 347 -3.63 9.59 20.63
CA ILE A 347 -2.52 8.64 20.57
C ILE A 347 -2.57 7.63 21.72
N ASN A 348 -2.71 8.11 22.96
CA ASN A 348 -2.83 7.23 24.14
C ASN A 348 -3.99 6.24 24.00
N ARG A 349 -5.10 6.65 23.35
CA ARG A 349 -6.22 5.76 23.08
C ARG A 349 -5.88 4.68 22.06
N LEU A 350 -5.11 4.99 21.02
CA LEU A 350 -4.65 3.98 20.06
C LEU A 350 -3.73 2.97 20.75
N GLU A 351 -2.75 3.46 21.50
CA GLU A 351 -1.78 2.64 22.23
C GLU A 351 -2.45 1.73 23.27
N ALA A 352 -3.41 2.27 24.04
CA ALA A 352 -4.18 1.49 25.01
C ALA A 352 -5.03 0.38 24.35
N ASN A 353 -5.34 0.50 23.06
CA ASN A 353 -6.04 -0.51 22.28
C ASN A 353 -5.10 -1.38 21.44
N GLY A 354 -3.78 -1.32 21.69
CA GLY A 354 -2.77 -2.10 20.97
C GLY A 354 -2.62 -1.72 19.50
N LYS A 355 -3.08 -0.52 19.09
CA LYS A 355 -2.92 -0.03 17.72
C LYS A 355 -1.62 0.75 17.61
N ALA A 356 -0.73 0.33 16.70
CA ALA A 356 0.41 1.15 16.32
C ALA A 356 -0.06 2.39 15.56
N TRP A 357 0.74 3.45 15.58
CA TRP A 357 0.42 4.70 14.92
C TRP A 357 1.66 5.33 14.28
N LYS A 358 1.44 6.14 13.25
CA LYS A 358 2.43 7.07 12.70
C LYS A 358 1.78 8.43 12.46
N PHE A 359 2.56 9.49 12.56
CA PHE A 359 2.08 10.83 12.25
C PHE A 359 1.99 11.01 10.73
N GLY A 360 0.78 11.27 10.24
CA GLY A 360 0.45 11.29 8.81
C GLY A 360 0.48 12.67 8.17
N GLY A 361 0.37 13.75 8.95
CA GLY A 361 0.38 15.10 8.41
C GLY A 361 -0.20 16.17 9.33
N PHE A 362 0.03 17.42 8.95
CA PHE A 362 -0.35 18.61 9.73
C PHE A 362 -1.08 19.64 8.87
N PHE A 363 -2.28 20.02 9.28
CA PHE A 363 -3.11 21.02 8.61
C PHE A 363 -3.23 22.27 9.48
N TRP A 364 -2.96 23.43 8.90
CA TRP A 364 -2.90 24.68 9.65
C TRP A 364 -3.69 25.79 8.98
N PHE A 365 -4.59 26.41 9.74
CA PHE A 365 -5.25 27.66 9.34
C PHE A 365 -5.03 28.71 10.43
N GLN A 366 -4.01 29.54 10.26
CA GLN A 366 -3.66 30.63 11.20
C GLN A 366 -2.94 31.74 10.44
N GLY A 367 -3.04 32.97 10.94
CA GLY A 367 -2.40 34.15 10.37
C GLY A 367 -3.29 35.40 10.41
N GLU A 368 -4.63 35.27 10.44
CA GLU A 368 -5.52 36.43 10.46
C GLU A 368 -5.27 37.30 11.71
N GLY A 369 -5.17 36.69 12.90
CA GLY A 369 -4.80 37.40 14.12
C GLY A 369 -3.44 38.08 13.99
N ASP A 370 -2.44 37.28 13.61
CA ASP A 370 -1.03 37.66 13.54
C ASP A 370 -0.75 38.76 12.50
N SER A 371 -1.58 38.88 11.44
CA SER A 371 -1.47 39.98 10.47
C SER A 371 -1.80 41.36 11.04
N GLY A 372 -2.21 41.45 12.31
CA GLY A 372 -2.37 42.71 13.03
C GLY A 372 -1.06 43.31 13.56
N SER A 373 0.08 42.60 13.46
CA SER A 373 1.38 43.06 13.97
C SER A 373 2.52 42.65 13.04
N VAL A 374 3.29 43.64 12.56
CA VAL A 374 4.49 43.38 11.75
C VAL A 374 5.48 42.48 12.49
N ALA A 375 5.72 42.75 13.78
CA ALA A 375 6.61 41.92 14.59
C ALA A 375 6.13 40.47 14.73
N ALA A 376 4.80 40.24 14.78
CA ALA A 376 4.27 38.88 14.84
C ALA A 376 4.44 38.15 13.50
N MET A 377 4.22 38.84 12.38
CA MET A 377 4.45 38.28 11.04
C MET A 377 5.93 37.94 10.81
N ASP A 378 6.84 38.82 11.22
CA ASP A 378 8.29 38.63 11.08
C ASP A 378 8.77 37.39 11.87
N GLN A 379 8.15 37.10 13.02
CA GLN A 379 8.49 35.97 13.88
C GLN A 379 7.70 34.69 13.56
N TYR A 380 6.75 34.74 12.63
CA TYR A 380 5.76 33.69 12.48
C TYR A 380 6.38 32.38 11.99
N THR A 381 7.24 32.43 10.96
CA THR A 381 7.92 31.25 10.41
C THR A 381 8.73 30.52 11.48
N ASP A 382 9.55 31.25 12.23
CA ASP A 382 10.39 30.68 13.28
C ASP A 382 9.55 30.07 14.40
N SER A 383 8.49 30.76 14.82
CA SER A 383 7.55 30.25 15.83
C SER A 383 6.83 28.99 15.33
N PHE A 384 6.37 28.98 14.07
CA PHE A 384 5.67 27.84 13.48
C PHE A 384 6.58 26.61 13.41
N ASN A 385 7.81 26.81 12.94
CA ASN A 385 8.82 25.74 12.87
C ASN A 385 9.22 25.26 14.27
N ALA A 386 9.35 26.14 15.25
CA ALA A 386 9.60 25.77 16.63
C ALA A 386 8.45 24.95 17.23
N MET A 387 7.19 25.28 16.89
CA MET A 387 6.03 24.49 17.30
C MET A 387 6.07 23.08 16.69
N LEU A 388 6.31 22.97 15.38
CA LEU A 388 6.41 21.66 14.71
C LEU A 388 7.59 20.84 15.24
N GLY A 389 8.75 21.46 15.46
CA GLY A 389 9.91 20.80 16.06
C GLY A 389 9.60 20.29 17.47
N LYS A 390 8.85 21.07 18.28
CA LYS A 390 8.40 20.62 19.59
C LYS A 390 7.43 19.44 19.51
N ILE A 391 6.48 19.45 18.57
CA ILE A 391 5.58 18.31 18.32
C ILE A 391 6.38 17.06 17.92
N LYS A 392 7.33 17.20 16.98
CA LYS A 392 8.20 16.08 16.57
C LYS A 392 8.91 15.46 17.77
N ASN A 393 9.52 16.30 18.62
CA ASN A 393 10.22 15.85 19.81
C ASN A 393 9.29 15.20 20.85
N ASP A 394 8.15 15.84 21.16
CA ASP A 394 7.22 15.39 22.20
C ASP A 394 6.57 14.04 21.90
N PHE A 395 6.42 13.72 20.61
CA PHE A 395 5.77 12.50 20.14
C PHE A 395 6.76 11.51 19.48
N GLY A 396 8.07 11.79 19.51
CA GLY A 396 9.08 10.91 18.92
C GLY A 396 8.92 10.71 17.40
N ILE A 397 8.43 11.72 16.69
CA ILE A 397 8.20 11.64 15.24
C ILE A 397 9.54 11.89 14.53
N VAL A 398 10.06 10.83 13.91
CA VAL A 398 11.34 10.84 13.18
C VAL A 398 11.16 11.04 11.67
N ASP A 399 10.04 10.57 11.13
CA ASP A 399 9.72 10.67 9.71
C ASP A 399 9.25 12.11 9.37
N ASP A 400 9.54 12.58 8.17
CA ASP A 400 8.89 13.77 7.63
C ASP A 400 7.43 13.49 7.31
N PHE A 401 6.60 14.54 7.40
CA PHE A 401 5.17 14.44 7.17
C PHE A 401 4.66 15.65 6.38
N PRO A 402 3.64 15.46 5.51
CA PRO A 402 3.00 16.54 4.79
C PRO A 402 2.50 17.65 5.70
N GLN A 403 2.76 18.90 5.31
CA GLN A 403 2.21 20.08 5.94
C GLN A 403 1.34 20.82 4.93
N VAL A 404 0.07 21.06 5.25
CA VAL A 404 -0.84 21.80 4.35
C VAL A 404 -1.34 23.06 5.04
N ILE A 405 -0.97 24.21 4.47
CA ILE A 405 -1.24 25.53 5.03
C ILE A 405 -2.42 26.18 4.29
N ALA A 406 -3.44 26.62 5.02
CA ALA A 406 -4.47 27.47 4.46
C ALA A 406 -3.97 28.93 4.42
N VAL A 407 -3.88 29.51 3.24
CA VAL A 407 -3.47 30.91 3.10
C VAL A 407 -4.68 31.80 3.35
N ILE A 408 -4.58 32.64 4.38
CA ILE A 408 -5.66 33.53 4.81
C ILE A 408 -6.01 34.55 3.72
N ASP A 409 -7.25 35.05 3.73
CA ASP A 409 -7.62 36.24 2.98
C ASP A 409 -8.83 36.92 3.64
N GLY A 410 -9.05 38.19 3.30
CA GLY A 410 -10.23 38.95 3.71
C GLY A 410 -11.35 38.90 2.66
N ASN A 411 -12.47 39.52 3.00
CA ASN A 411 -13.54 39.79 2.05
C ASN A 411 -13.14 40.94 1.11
N HIS A 412 -13.46 40.84 -0.18
CA HIS A 412 -13.12 41.81 -1.23
C HIS A 412 -14.27 42.76 -1.57
N ALA A 413 -15.41 42.69 -0.87
CA ALA A 413 -16.46 43.69 -1.03
C ALA A 413 -15.97 45.05 -0.55
N ALA A 414 -16.26 46.13 -1.31
CA ALA A 414 -15.71 47.48 -1.10
C ALA A 414 -15.81 48.02 0.33
N LYS A 415 -16.84 47.63 1.09
CA LYS A 415 -16.96 48.03 2.51
C LYS A 415 -15.82 47.51 3.39
N TYR A 416 -15.19 46.39 3.03
CA TYR A 416 -14.06 45.79 3.75
C TYR A 416 -12.71 46.34 3.29
N ASP A 417 -12.68 47.31 2.37
CA ASP A 417 -11.44 48.04 2.05
C ASP A 417 -11.06 49.04 3.17
N ASP A 418 -12.03 49.46 4.01
CA ASP A 418 -11.75 50.21 5.23
C ASP A 418 -11.18 49.25 6.31
N PRO A 419 -9.95 49.49 6.82
CA PRO A 419 -9.34 48.67 7.86
C PRO A 419 -10.19 48.50 9.12
N LYS A 420 -11.11 49.43 9.43
CA LYS A 420 -12.05 49.29 10.56
C LYS A 420 -12.96 48.07 10.40
N ASN A 421 -13.34 47.76 9.16
CA ASN A 421 -14.19 46.63 8.83
C ASN A 421 -13.41 45.31 8.71
N LEU A 422 -12.07 45.39 8.70
CA LEU A 422 -11.13 44.28 8.85
C LEU A 422 -10.59 44.17 10.30
N ALA A 423 -11.35 44.68 11.27
CA ALA A 423 -10.97 44.67 12.69
C ALA A 423 -9.54 45.21 12.92
N GLY A 424 -9.20 46.30 12.24
CA GLY A 424 -7.94 47.04 12.37
C GLY A 424 -6.81 46.57 11.46
N ARG A 425 -7.01 45.53 10.64
CA ARG A 425 -5.98 44.97 9.75
C ARG A 425 -6.04 45.65 8.39
N SER A 426 -4.89 46.12 7.88
CA SER A 426 -4.82 46.65 6.53
C SER A 426 -4.70 45.52 5.51
N ARG A 427 -5.14 45.76 4.27
CA ARG A 427 -4.98 44.80 3.17
C ARG A 427 -3.51 44.44 2.93
N ALA A 428 -2.63 45.44 3.03
CA ALA A 428 -1.19 45.24 2.91
C ALA A 428 -0.63 44.30 3.98
N ALA A 429 -1.11 44.38 5.22
CA ALA A 429 -0.69 43.48 6.29
C ALA A 429 -1.21 42.05 6.07
N VAL A 430 -2.44 41.90 5.56
CA VAL A 430 -2.96 40.59 5.15
C VAL A 430 -2.12 40.00 4.02
N ASP A 431 -1.80 40.77 2.98
CA ASP A 431 -0.96 40.31 1.87
C ASP A 431 0.47 39.96 2.32
N GLN A 432 1.04 40.70 3.28
CA GLN A 432 2.31 40.36 3.90
C GLN A 432 2.24 38.99 4.60
N MET A 433 1.23 38.78 5.44
CA MET A 433 1.02 37.50 6.12
C MET A 433 0.79 36.35 5.13
N ARG A 434 0.05 36.60 4.04
CA ARG A 434 -0.14 35.64 2.96
C ARG A 434 1.18 35.21 2.35
N GLY A 435 2.11 36.15 2.11
CA GLY A 435 3.45 35.84 1.63
C GLY A 435 4.20 34.88 2.57
N VAL A 436 4.09 35.09 3.89
CA VAL A 436 4.67 34.19 4.89
C VAL A 436 4.08 32.78 4.81
N LEU A 437 2.75 32.66 4.74
CA LEU A 437 2.06 31.36 4.67
C LEU A 437 2.32 30.62 3.35
N ILE A 438 2.38 31.35 2.23
CA ILE A 438 2.73 30.79 0.92
C ILE A 438 4.16 30.26 0.96
N SER A 439 5.10 31.00 1.55
CA SER A 439 6.50 30.55 1.70
C SER A 439 6.57 29.24 2.48
N LEU A 440 5.91 29.17 3.65
CA LEU A 440 5.82 27.93 4.45
C LEU A 440 5.22 26.77 3.66
N GLY A 441 4.10 27.00 2.97
CA GLY A 441 3.42 25.98 2.18
C GLY A 441 4.10 25.62 0.85
N SER A 442 5.17 26.31 0.46
CA SER A 442 5.94 26.02 -0.75
C SER A 442 7.29 25.33 -0.45
N ALA A 443 7.62 25.10 0.82
CA ALA A 443 8.79 24.33 1.21
C ALA A 443 8.65 22.84 0.80
N ASP A 444 9.77 22.13 0.76
CA ASP A 444 9.78 20.70 0.42
C ASP A 444 8.91 19.88 1.40
N GLY A 445 8.05 19.02 0.85
CA GLY A 445 7.07 18.25 1.63
C GLY A 445 5.88 19.07 2.14
N CYS A 446 5.78 20.36 1.80
CA CYS A 446 4.67 21.23 2.17
C CYS A 446 3.75 21.54 0.97
N GLY A 447 2.53 21.95 1.28
CA GLY A 447 1.57 22.47 0.33
C GLY A 447 0.78 23.62 0.94
N TYR A 448 0.12 24.41 0.09
CA TYR A 448 -0.88 25.36 0.55
C TYR A 448 -2.12 25.35 -0.32
N VAL A 449 -3.21 25.85 0.25
CA VAL A 449 -4.45 26.17 -0.48
C VAL A 449 -4.79 27.63 -0.21
N ASP A 450 -4.92 28.40 -1.29
CA ASP A 450 -5.24 29.82 -1.21
C ASP A 450 -6.74 30.05 -1.08
N THR A 451 -7.15 30.79 -0.04
CA THR A 451 -8.57 31.11 0.19
C THR A 451 -9.04 32.36 -0.55
N ARG A 452 -8.18 32.98 -1.38
CA ARG A 452 -8.54 34.13 -2.21
C ARG A 452 -9.68 33.76 -3.16
N GLY A 453 -10.67 34.65 -3.24
CA GLY A 453 -11.86 34.46 -4.07
C GLY A 453 -12.91 33.52 -3.49
N MET A 454 -12.63 32.82 -2.39
CA MET A 454 -13.63 31.97 -1.74
C MET A 454 -14.72 32.82 -1.07
N PRO A 455 -16.01 32.46 -1.21
CA PRO A 455 -17.12 33.24 -0.63
C PRO A 455 -17.07 33.35 0.89
N ARG A 456 -17.29 34.55 1.43
CA ARG A 456 -17.29 34.86 2.87
C ARG A 456 -18.63 35.44 3.33
N GLY A 457 -19.04 35.10 4.54
CA GLY A 457 -20.24 35.65 5.18
C GLY A 457 -20.00 37.02 5.84
N ASP A 458 -18.79 37.26 6.31
CA ASP A 458 -18.35 38.53 6.89
C ASP A 458 -16.95 38.91 6.36
N ALA A 459 -16.21 39.75 7.09
CA ALA A 459 -14.86 40.18 6.74
C ALA A 459 -13.87 39.01 6.58
N TRP A 460 -14.04 37.93 7.35
CA TRP A 460 -13.00 36.91 7.55
C TRP A 460 -13.50 35.48 7.40
N HIS A 461 -14.75 35.21 7.74
CA HIS A 461 -15.26 33.86 7.80
C HIS A 461 -15.80 33.40 6.45
N LEU A 462 -15.22 32.30 5.98
CA LEU A 462 -15.68 31.56 4.82
C LEU A 462 -17.12 31.09 5.04
N SER A 463 -17.88 31.11 3.95
CA SER A 463 -19.18 30.48 3.89
C SER A 463 -19.08 28.98 4.16
N GLN A 464 -20.18 28.37 4.56
CA GLN A 464 -20.22 26.93 4.84
C GLN A 464 -19.79 26.06 3.64
N PRO A 465 -20.20 26.35 2.38
CA PRO A 465 -19.67 25.66 1.21
C PRO A 465 -18.18 25.87 1.01
N ALA A 466 -17.68 27.10 1.18
CA ALA A 466 -16.26 27.41 1.01
C ALA A 466 -15.36 26.70 2.04
N LEU A 467 -15.82 26.55 3.29
CA LEU A 467 -15.12 25.75 4.30
C LEU A 467 -14.99 24.29 3.87
N ALA A 468 -16.04 23.74 3.26
CA ALA A 468 -16.03 22.36 2.79
C ALA A 468 -15.10 22.18 1.58
N GLU A 469 -15.14 23.13 0.64
CA GLU A 469 -14.24 23.17 -0.52
C GLU A 469 -12.77 23.26 -0.10
N LEU A 470 -12.44 24.18 0.81
CA LEU A 470 -11.09 24.32 1.35
C LEU A 470 -10.63 23.03 2.03
N GLY A 471 -11.48 22.42 2.86
CA GLY A 471 -11.11 21.20 3.58
C GLY A 471 -10.84 20.04 2.64
N ALA A 472 -11.66 19.88 1.59
CA ALA A 472 -11.44 18.88 0.56
C ALA A 472 -10.12 19.13 -0.20
N ALA A 473 -9.90 20.37 -0.67
CA ALA A 473 -8.68 20.73 -1.38
C ALA A 473 -7.41 20.48 -0.55
N MET A 474 -7.44 20.81 0.74
CA MET A 474 -6.31 20.56 1.64
C MET A 474 -6.09 19.06 1.87
N GLY A 475 -7.16 18.29 2.09
CA GLY A 475 -7.07 16.84 2.27
C GLY A 475 -6.47 16.14 1.05
N THR A 476 -6.95 16.48 -0.16
CA THR A 476 -6.38 15.98 -1.42
C THR A 476 -4.90 16.34 -1.55
N LYS A 477 -4.53 17.60 -1.29
CA LYS A 477 -3.14 18.06 -1.32
C LYS A 477 -2.23 17.27 -0.38
N CYS A 478 -2.71 16.95 0.83
CA CYS A 478 -1.95 16.16 1.80
C CYS A 478 -1.69 14.73 1.29
N VAL A 479 -2.69 14.10 0.68
CA VAL A 479 -2.55 12.76 0.10
C VAL A 479 -1.55 12.76 -1.05
N GLU A 480 -1.60 13.75 -1.94
CA GLU A 480 -0.64 13.91 -3.05
C GLU A 480 0.80 14.04 -2.55
N LEU A 481 1.01 14.85 -1.50
CA LEU A 481 2.33 15.04 -0.88
C LEU A 481 2.81 13.75 -0.20
N GLY A 482 1.91 13.01 0.47
CA GLY A 482 2.25 11.77 1.16
C GLY A 482 2.47 10.56 0.23
N ALA A 483 1.99 10.62 -1.01
CA ALA A 483 2.21 9.59 -2.04
C ALA A 483 3.48 9.81 -2.87
N SER A 484 4.11 10.99 -2.75
CA SER A 484 5.35 11.30 -3.47
C SER A 484 6.53 10.61 -2.77
N PRO A 485 7.37 9.81 -3.47
CA PRO A 485 8.55 9.23 -2.86
C PRO A 485 9.43 10.37 -2.34
N SER A 486 9.71 10.37 -1.03
CA SER A 486 10.62 11.31 -0.42
C SER A 486 11.97 11.20 -1.14
N VAL A 487 12.31 12.20 -1.96
CA VAL A 487 13.67 12.33 -2.47
C VAL A 487 14.51 12.68 -1.25
N SER A 488 15.15 11.67 -0.64
CA SER A 488 16.16 11.91 0.37
C SER A 488 17.28 12.69 -0.31
N SER A 489 17.33 13.99 -0.06
CA SER A 489 18.44 14.85 -0.43
C SER A 489 19.64 14.48 0.43
N ASN A 490 20.33 13.40 0.06
CA ASN A 490 21.73 13.20 0.44
C ASN A 490 22.56 14.23 -0.33
N VAL A 491 22.52 15.47 0.15
CA VAL A 491 23.56 16.44 -0.12
C VAL A 491 24.59 16.24 0.98
N ASP A 492 25.52 15.31 0.75
CA ASP A 492 26.78 15.30 1.46
C ASP A 492 27.57 16.56 1.05
N ALA A 493 27.29 17.64 1.77
CA ALA A 493 28.22 18.74 1.94
C ALA A 493 29.09 18.39 3.16
N GLU A 494 30.33 17.94 2.91
CA GLU A 494 31.55 18.63 3.37
C GLU A 494 32.84 17.82 3.13
N ALA A 495 33.81 18.55 2.56
CA ALA A 495 35.24 18.54 2.91
C ALA A 495 36.11 17.29 2.62
N LYS A 496 36.75 17.26 1.44
CA LYS A 496 38.17 17.64 1.27
C LYS A 496 38.61 17.61 -0.19
#